data_AF-A0A1C3F2T0-F1
#
_entry.id   AF-A0A1C3F2T0-F1
#
_cell.length_a   1.000
_cell.length_b   1.000
_cell.length_c   1.000
_cell.angle_alpha   90.00
_cell.angle_beta   90.00
_cell.angle_gamma   90.00
#
_symmetry.space_group_name_H-M   'P 1'
#
loop_
_entity.id
_entity.type
_entity.pdbx_description
1 polymer ?
#
loop_
_entity_poly.entity_id
_entity_poly.type
_entity_poly.pdbx_seq_one_letter_code
_entity_poly.pdbx_strand_id
1 'polypeptide(L)'
;MGITLPETPKPLATYVPAVQVDKYIYTSGQIPLAAGELEFKGKLGAEISEGQGYEAAKMCAINCLSAIKGLAGSLDNIERIVKVVGFVNSAPGFNQQPNVINGASE
;
A
#
# COMPACT_ATOMS: atom_id res chain seq x y z
N MET A 1 -14.42 -0.44 8.52
CA MET A 1 -13.19 0.13 9.11
C MET A 1 -13.28 1.61 9.46
N GLY A 2 -14.26 2.39 8.97
CA GLY A 2 -14.37 3.83 9.30
C GLY A 2 -13.20 4.67 8.78
N ILE A 3 -12.48 4.18 7.76
CA ILE A 3 -11.31 4.83 7.19
C ILE A 3 -11.76 5.75 6.06
N THR A 4 -11.39 7.02 6.16
CA THR A 4 -11.47 7.96 5.04
C THR A 4 -10.26 7.75 4.16
N LEU A 5 -10.50 7.40 2.90
CA LEU A 5 -9.41 7.24 1.93
C LEU A 5 -8.73 8.60 1.69
N PRO A 6 -7.39 8.69 1.76
CA PRO A 6 -6.69 9.91 1.41
C PRO A 6 -6.92 10.23 -0.07
N GLU A 7 -6.78 11.50 -0.42
CA GLU A 7 -6.68 11.88 -1.83
C GLU A 7 -5.54 11.10 -2.48
N THR A 8 -5.75 10.68 -3.73
CA THR A 8 -4.75 9.90 -4.46
C THR A 8 -3.41 10.63 -4.44
N PRO A 9 -2.33 9.96 -3.99
CA PRO A 9 -1.01 10.59 -3.95
C PRO A 9 -0.66 11.15 -5.32
N LYS A 10 -0.26 12.42 -5.38
CA LYS A 10 0.30 12.97 -6.61
C LYS A 10 1.57 12.17 -6.95
N PRO A 11 1.75 11.76 -8.21
CA PRO A 11 2.91 10.97 -8.57
C PRO A 11 4.21 11.72 -8.25
N LEU A 12 5.17 11.00 -7.65
CA LEU A 12 6.46 11.55 -7.21
C LEU A 12 7.47 11.74 -8.37
N ALA A 13 7.15 11.20 -9.55
CA ALA A 13 7.93 11.36 -10.78
C ALA A 13 7.00 11.20 -12.00
N THR A 14 7.54 10.91 -13.18
CA THR A 14 6.79 10.78 -14.44
C THR A 14 5.84 9.56 -14.51
N TYR A 15 5.87 8.67 -13.52
CA TYR A 15 4.98 7.50 -13.47
C TYR A 15 3.63 7.87 -12.87
N VAL A 16 2.55 7.21 -13.29
CA VAL A 16 1.19 7.43 -12.74
C VAL A 16 0.91 6.48 -11.57
N PRO A 17 0.05 6.86 -10.61
CA PRO A 17 -0.21 6.05 -9.41
C PRO A 17 -0.90 4.72 -9.71
N ALA A 18 -1.68 4.66 -10.79
CA ALA A 18 -2.25 3.44 -11.35
C ALA A 18 -2.52 3.61 -12.85
N VAL A 19 -2.65 2.50 -13.56
CA VAL A 19 -3.12 2.44 -14.96
C VAL A 19 -4.26 1.42 -15.08
N GLN A 20 -5.19 1.69 -15.99
CA GLN A 20 -6.22 0.72 -16.36
C GLN A 20 -5.87 0.10 -17.71
N VAL A 21 -5.90 -1.24 -17.76
CA VAL A 21 -5.75 -2.04 -18.98
C VAL A 21 -6.94 -2.99 -19.03
N ASP A 22 -7.82 -2.77 -20.02
CA ASP A 22 -9.12 -3.44 -20.12
C ASP A 22 -9.91 -3.34 -18.81
N LYS A 23 -10.16 -4.49 -18.15
CA LYS A 23 -10.89 -4.62 -16.89
C LYS A 23 -10.01 -4.62 -15.64
N TYR A 24 -8.69 -4.49 -15.78
CA TYR A 24 -7.74 -4.55 -14.67
C TYR A 24 -7.16 -3.17 -14.39
N ILE A 25 -7.14 -2.79 -13.11
CA ILE A 25 -6.39 -1.63 -12.64
C ILE A 25 -5.10 -2.15 -11.98
N TYR A 26 -3.96 -1.66 -12.47
CA TYR A 26 -2.65 -1.96 -11.94
C TYR A 26 -2.11 -0.73 -11.20
N THR A 27 -1.83 -0.88 -9.92
CA THR A 27 -1.20 0.18 -9.13
C THR A 27 0.32 0.17 -9.34
N SER A 28 0.90 1.36 -9.36
CA SER A 28 2.33 1.51 -9.09
C SER A 28 2.63 1.18 -7.63
N GLY A 29 3.90 1.01 -7.27
CA GLY A 29 4.30 0.77 -5.89
C GLY A 29 3.78 1.87 -4.94
N GLN A 30 3.02 1.46 -3.93
CA GLN A 30 2.54 2.35 -2.88
C GLN A 30 3.37 2.14 -1.62
N ILE A 31 3.67 3.24 -0.96
CA ILE A 31 4.48 3.31 0.26
C ILE A 31 3.62 3.90 1.40
N PRO A 32 4.02 3.76 2.68
CA PRO A 32 3.21 4.24 3.81
C PRO A 32 3.36 5.76 3.98
N LEU A 33 2.85 6.49 2.99
CA LEU A 33 2.74 7.94 2.98
C LEU A 33 1.42 8.36 3.63
N ALA A 34 1.49 9.31 4.56
CA ALA A 34 0.34 10.05 5.06
C ALA A 34 0.65 11.55 5.01
N ALA A 35 -0.29 12.37 4.55
CA ALA A 35 -0.11 13.82 4.42
C ALA A 35 1.17 14.27 3.66
N GLY A 36 1.70 13.43 2.77
CA GLY A 36 2.93 13.70 2.01
C GLY A 36 4.23 13.32 2.73
N GLU A 37 4.16 12.78 3.95
CA GLU A 37 5.29 12.35 4.73
C GLU A 37 5.31 10.82 4.88
N LEU A 38 6.53 10.25 4.88
CA LEU A 38 6.73 8.82 5.02
C LEU A 38 6.70 8.46 6.51
N GLU A 39 5.61 7.83 6.95
CA GLU A 39 5.34 7.54 8.37
C GLU A 39 6.26 6.43 8.91
N PHE A 40 6.62 5.47 8.06
CA PHE A 40 7.45 4.34 8.44
C PHE A 40 8.67 4.23 7.51
N LYS A 41 9.87 4.46 8.06
CA LYS A 41 11.13 4.39 7.34
C LYS A 41 12.20 3.61 8.11
N GLY A 42 12.68 2.51 7.54
CA GLY A 42 13.72 1.67 8.14
C GLY A 42 13.67 0.23 7.64
N LYS A 43 14.43 -0.66 8.29
CA LYS A 43 14.38 -2.11 8.09
C LYS A 43 13.61 -2.78 9.22
N LEU A 44 12.74 -3.74 8.86
CA LEU A 44 12.08 -4.59 9.85
C LEU A 44 13.08 -5.56 10.49
N GLY A 45 13.02 -5.65 11.82
CA GLY A 45 14.00 -6.38 12.62
C GLY A 45 15.25 -5.57 12.98
N ALA A 46 15.28 -4.27 12.64
CA ALA A 46 16.29 -3.32 13.11
C ALA A 46 15.63 -2.02 13.58
N GLU A 47 15.36 -1.07 12.67
CA GLU A 47 14.82 0.25 13.03
C GLU A 47 13.30 0.24 13.24
N ILE A 48 12.60 -0.73 12.64
CA ILE A 48 11.14 -0.84 12.72
C ILE A 48 10.74 -2.22 13.25
N SER A 49 9.76 -2.22 14.15
CA SER A 49 9.16 -3.44 14.72
C SER A 49 8.17 -4.11 13.76
N GLU A 50 7.90 -5.40 13.96
CA GLU A 50 6.90 -6.14 13.17
C GLU A 50 5.52 -5.47 13.18
N GLY A 51 5.05 -5.02 14.36
CA GLY A 51 3.75 -4.35 14.49
C GLY A 51 3.68 -3.00 13.75
N GLN A 52 4.75 -2.21 13.76
CA GLN A 52 4.84 -1.02 12.93
C GLN A 52 4.87 -1.38 11.43
N GLY A 53 5.50 -2.50 11.07
CA GLY A 53 5.47 -3.04 9.72
C GLY A 53 4.05 -3.41 9.26
N TYR A 54 3.26 -4.02 10.15
CA TYR A 54 1.85 -4.34 9.88
C TYR A 54 1.05 -3.07 9.58
N GLU A 55 1.17 -2.03 10.41
CA GLU A 55 0.49 -0.75 10.18
C GLU A 55 1.00 -0.05 8.91
N ALA A 56 2.29 -0.15 8.60
CA ALA A 56 2.86 0.33 7.36
C ALA A 56 2.25 -0.37 6.13
N ALA A 57 2.12 -1.71 6.17
CA ALA A 57 1.52 -2.48 5.08
C ALA A 57 0.04 -2.11 4.87
N LYS A 58 -0.71 -1.93 5.96
CA LYS A 58 -2.09 -1.44 5.93
C LYS A 58 -2.21 -0.08 5.27
N MET A 59 -1.32 0.85 5.62
CA MET A 59 -1.26 2.17 4.99
C MET A 59 -0.94 2.09 3.50
N CYS A 60 -0.01 1.22 3.09
CA CYS A 60 0.25 0.98 1.67
C CYS A 60 -1.00 0.47 0.94
N ALA A 61 -1.77 -0.45 1.55
CA ALA A 61 -3.01 -0.96 0.97
C ALA A 61 -4.08 0.14 0.82
N ILE A 62 -4.24 1.01 1.83
CA ILE A 62 -5.13 2.17 1.76
C ILE A 62 -4.72 3.10 0.61
N ASN A 63 -3.42 3.37 0.45
CA ASN A 63 -2.90 4.19 -0.65
C ASN A 63 -3.14 3.54 -2.02
N CYS A 64 -3.02 2.20 -2.13
CA CYS A 64 -3.43 1.45 -3.33
C CYS A 64 -4.91 1.65 -3.64
N LEU A 65 -5.78 1.52 -2.63
CA LEU A 65 -7.23 1.70 -2.79
C LEU A 65 -7.59 3.13 -3.23
N SER A 66 -6.90 4.16 -2.71
CA SER A 66 -7.06 5.53 -3.20
C SER A 66 -6.69 5.67 -4.68
N ALA A 67 -5.55 5.10 -5.10
CA ALA A 67 -5.15 5.10 -6.52
C ALA A 67 -6.17 4.37 -7.41
N ILE A 68 -6.68 3.22 -6.97
CA ILE A 68 -7.72 2.46 -7.67
C ILE A 68 -9.01 3.28 -7.79
N LYS A 69 -9.48 3.86 -6.67
CA LYS A 69 -10.68 4.71 -6.65
C LYS A 69 -10.55 5.90 -7.60
N GLY A 70 -9.36 6.49 -7.72
CA GLY A 70 -9.11 7.60 -8.64
C GLY A 70 -9.39 7.27 -10.10
N LEU A 71 -9.21 6.01 -10.52
CA LEU A 71 -9.53 5.56 -11.88
C LEU A 71 -10.95 4.96 -11.98
N ALA A 72 -11.38 4.22 -10.96
CA ALA A 72 -12.68 3.54 -10.94
C ALA A 72 -13.86 4.46 -10.58
N GLY A 73 -13.60 5.67 -10.07
CA GLY A 73 -14.59 6.61 -9.53
C GLY A 73 -15.11 6.21 -8.13
N SER A 74 -15.48 4.95 -7.95
CA SER A 74 -15.86 4.34 -6.66
C SER A 74 -15.20 2.97 -6.50
N LEU A 75 -14.93 2.56 -5.26
CA LEU A 75 -14.53 1.19 -4.95
C LEU A 75 -15.68 0.20 -5.14
N ASP A 76 -16.94 0.65 -5.13
CA ASP A 76 -18.10 -0.21 -5.43
C ASP A 76 -18.09 -0.75 -6.87
N ASN A 77 -17.30 -0.12 -7.75
CA ASN A 77 -17.10 -0.57 -9.14
C ASN A 77 -16.01 -1.66 -9.26
N ILE A 78 -15.38 -2.07 -8.15
CA ILE A 78 -14.33 -3.10 -8.13
C ILE A 78 -14.94 -4.43 -7.72
N GLU A 79 -14.93 -5.41 -8.63
CA GLU A 79 -15.45 -6.75 -8.38
C GLU A 79 -14.63 -7.48 -7.29
N ARG A 80 -13.30 -7.40 -7.37
CA ARG A 80 -12.38 -8.06 -6.43
C ARG A 80 -10.94 -7.60 -6.59
N ILE A 81 -10.18 -7.68 -5.50
CA ILE A 81 -8.72 -7.62 -5.55
C ILE A 81 -8.19 -9.03 -5.84
N VAL A 82 -7.60 -9.24 -7.02
CA VAL A 82 -7.12 -10.57 -7.46
C VAL A 82 -5.68 -10.86 -7.03
N LYS A 83 -4.91 -9.84 -6.66
CA LYS A 83 -3.49 -9.97 -6.32
C LYS A 83 -3.04 -8.83 -5.41
N VAL A 84 -2.24 -9.17 -4.41
CA VAL A 84 -1.46 -8.24 -3.58
C VAL A 84 0.01 -8.66 -3.65
N VAL A 85 0.91 -7.71 -3.87
CA VAL A 85 2.37 -7.93 -3.83
C VAL A 85 2.96 -6.95 -2.84
N GLY A 86 3.55 -7.48 -1.76
CA GLY A 86 4.23 -6.69 -0.74
C GLY A 86 5.74 -6.84 -0.83
N PHE A 87 6.46 -5.72 -0.76
CA PHE A 87 7.92 -5.70 -0.62
C PHE A 87 8.27 -5.18 0.77
N VAL A 88 9.08 -5.93 1.51
CA VAL A 88 9.47 -5.62 2.88
C VAL A 88 10.97 -5.42 2.94
N ASN A 89 11.41 -4.22 3.34
CA ASN A 89 12.82 -3.96 3.62
C ASN A 89 13.18 -4.61 4.96
N SER A 90 13.83 -5.77 4.94
CA SER A 90 14.14 -6.56 6.14
C SER A 90 15.62 -6.48 6.51
N ALA A 91 15.91 -6.46 7.81
CA ALA A 91 17.25 -6.64 8.34
C ALA A 91 17.67 -8.12 8.24
N PRO A 92 18.98 -8.43 8.22
CA PRO A 92 19.44 -9.82 8.27
C PRO A 92 18.83 -10.57 9.46
N GLY A 93 18.26 -11.76 9.20
CA GLY A 93 17.63 -12.60 10.21
C GLY A 93 16.13 -12.36 10.43
N PHE A 94 15.54 -11.29 9.89
CA PHE A 94 14.09 -11.09 9.95
C PHE A 94 13.37 -11.94 8.89
N ASN A 95 12.45 -12.80 9.33
CA ASN A 95 11.72 -13.75 8.47
C ASN A 95 10.19 -13.74 8.67
N GLN A 96 9.66 -12.66 9.28
CA GLN A 96 8.22 -12.52 9.60
C GLN A 96 7.47 -11.65 8.57
N GLN A 97 7.93 -11.59 7.32
CA GLN A 97 7.29 -10.81 6.25
C GLN A 97 5.81 -11.19 6.03
N PRO A 98 5.37 -12.45 6.15
CA PRO A 98 3.95 -12.78 6.03
C PRO A 98 3.08 -12.04 7.07
N ASN A 99 3.50 -12.00 8.33
CA ASN A 99 2.76 -11.30 9.40
C ASN A 99 2.66 -9.79 9.12
N VAL A 100 3.71 -9.20 8.55
CA VAL A 100 3.73 -7.79 8.14
C VAL A 100 2.71 -7.54 7.03
N ILE A 101 2.71 -8.37 5.99
CA ILE A 101 1.81 -8.22 4.83
C ILE A 101 0.35 -8.55 5.16
N ASN A 102 0.08 -9.27 6.25
CA ASN A 102 -1.30 -9.42 6.74
C ASN A 102 -1.96 -8.07 7.02
N GLY A 103 -1.21 -7.03 7.43
CA GLY A 103 -1.78 -5.69 7.60
C GLY A 103 -2.35 -5.08 6.33
N ALA A 104 -1.85 -5.48 5.16
CA ALA A 104 -2.43 -5.08 3.87
C ALA A 104 -3.62 -5.98 3.44
N SER A 105 -3.71 -7.18 3.99
CA SER A 105 -4.66 -8.22 3.57
C SER A 105 -5.95 -8.22 4.40
N GLU A 106 -5.86 -7.76 5.65
CA GLU A 106 -6.94 -7.63 6.63
C GLU A 106 -7.64 -6.26 6.55
#